data_AF-A0A346R1L8-F1
#
_entry.id   AF-A0A346R1L8-F1
#
_cell.length_a   1.000
_cell.length_b   1.000
_cell.length_c   1.000
_cell.angle_alpha   90.00
_cell.angle_beta   90.00
_cell.angle_gamma   90.00
#
_symmetry.space_group_name_H-M   'P 1'
#
loop_
_entity.id
_entity.type
_entity.pdbx_description
1 polymer ?
#
loop_
_entity_poly.entity_id
_entity_poly.type
_entity_poly.pdbx_seq_one_letter_code
_entity_poly.pdbx_strand_id
1 'polypeptide(L)'
;MKVRTMTISGFLRIWLLAKLKPWRPRTMRFAEEREAIDDWLALVCSARVVSHDFAMQTADLARIVKGYGDTYRRGQKSYKTLVDDLVQPVLRSPTGVEDPAAQLKGAIAGVLASIG
;
A
#
# COMPACT_ATOMS: atom_id res chain seq x y z
N MET A 1 31.56 1.83 -17.82
CA MET A 1 32.13 0.47 -17.75
C MET A 1 31.26 -0.48 -18.58
N LYS A 2 31.70 -0.89 -19.78
CA LYS A 2 30.92 -1.78 -20.68
C LYS A 2 31.20 -3.24 -20.30
N VAL A 3 30.20 -3.94 -19.75
CA VAL A 3 30.32 -5.36 -19.41
C VAL A 3 30.13 -6.18 -20.68
N ARG A 4 31.16 -6.95 -21.09
CA ARG A 4 31.03 -7.93 -22.18
C ARG A 4 30.17 -9.10 -21.70
N THR A 5 29.00 -9.26 -22.30
CA THR A 5 27.98 -10.27 -21.94
C THR A 5 28.31 -11.69 -22.43
N MET A 6 29.44 -11.90 -23.10
CA MET A 6 29.85 -13.20 -23.68
C MET A 6 30.93 -13.94 -22.87
N THR A 7 31.08 -13.64 -21.58
CA THR A 7 32.00 -14.37 -20.69
C THR A 7 31.21 -15.14 -19.65
N ILE A 8 31.67 -16.36 -19.33
CA ILE A 8 31.09 -17.23 -18.28
C ILE A 8 30.97 -16.47 -16.94
N SER A 9 31.88 -15.54 -16.65
CA SER A 9 31.83 -14.67 -15.47
C SER A 9 30.66 -13.68 -15.46
N GLY A 10 30.24 -13.18 -16.62
CA GLY A 10 29.04 -12.34 -16.77
C GLY A 10 27.76 -13.13 -16.51
N PHE A 11 27.67 -14.35 -17.08
CA PHE A 11 26.58 -15.28 -16.82
C PHE A 11 26.52 -15.69 -15.33
N LEU A 12 27.66 -16.02 -14.72
CA LEU A 12 27.72 -16.40 -13.31
C LEU A 12 27.22 -15.30 -12.38
N ARG A 13 27.52 -14.02 -12.67
CA ARG A 13 27.06 -12.87 -11.88
C ARG A 13 25.55 -12.68 -11.92
N ILE A 14 24.96 -12.74 -13.13
CA ILE A 14 23.50 -12.65 -13.29
C ILE A 14 22.80 -13.89 -12.71
N TRP A 15 23.41 -15.08 -12.87
CA TRP A 15 22.91 -16.32 -12.28
C TRP A 15 22.95 -16.29 -10.75
N LEU A 16 24.01 -15.77 -10.13
CA LEU A 16 24.11 -15.59 -8.69
C LEU A 16 23.02 -14.63 -8.18
N LEU A 17 22.83 -13.48 -8.85
CA LEU A 17 21.75 -12.53 -8.53
C LEU A 17 20.36 -13.16 -8.70
N ALA A 18 20.15 -13.97 -9.73
CA ALA A 18 18.90 -14.72 -9.92
C ALA A 18 18.69 -15.80 -8.84
N LYS A 19 19.77 -16.41 -8.33
CA LYS A 19 19.73 -17.37 -7.22
C LYS A 19 19.54 -16.71 -5.85
N LEU A 20 19.76 -15.40 -5.73
CA LEU A 20 19.39 -14.58 -4.57
C LEU A 20 17.92 -14.13 -4.60
N LYS A 21 17.21 -14.31 -5.73
CA LYS A 21 15.77 -14.03 -5.86
C LYS A 21 14.88 -14.78 -4.84
N PRO A 22 15.15 -16.04 -4.47
CA PRO A 22 14.45 -16.70 -3.36
C PRO A 22 14.81 -16.18 -1.95
N TRP A 23 15.82 -15.31 -1.78
CA TRP A 23 16.05 -14.59 -0.52
C TRP A 23 15.23 -13.32 -0.37
N ARG A 24 14.44 -12.94 -1.39
CA ARG A 24 13.48 -11.83 -1.32
C ARG A 24 12.56 -11.87 -0.08
N PRO A 25 12.05 -13.03 0.40
CA PRO A 25 11.23 -13.11 1.61
C PRO A 25 11.99 -12.84 2.91
N ARG A 26 13.35 -12.86 2.89
CA ARG A 26 14.20 -12.59 4.05
C ARG A 26 14.73 -11.16 4.09
N THR A 27 14.27 -10.31 3.17
CA THR A 27 14.58 -8.88 3.24
C THR A 27 13.65 -8.22 4.26
N MET A 28 14.19 -7.36 5.14
CA MET A 28 13.39 -6.61 6.12
C MET A 28 12.21 -5.89 5.44
N ARG A 29 12.45 -5.37 4.23
CA ARG A 29 11.44 -4.76 3.38
C ARG A 29 10.24 -5.67 3.07
N PHE A 30 10.45 -6.98 2.86
CA PHE A 30 9.34 -7.90 2.61
C PHE A 30 8.47 -8.08 3.87
N ALA A 31 9.07 -8.10 5.06
CA ALA A 31 8.33 -8.16 6.31
C ALA A 31 7.50 -6.88 6.52
N GLU A 32 8.08 -5.71 6.29
CA GLU A 32 7.38 -4.42 6.36
C GLU A 32 6.22 -4.33 5.36
N GLU A 33 6.44 -4.74 4.10
CA GLU A 33 5.39 -4.76 3.08
C GLU A 33 4.28 -5.77 3.43
N ARG A 34 4.63 -6.91 4.07
CA ARG A 34 3.66 -7.90 4.53
C ARG A 34 2.82 -7.36 5.69
N GLU A 35 3.45 -6.80 6.71
CA GLU A 35 2.79 -6.19 7.87
C GLU A 35 1.81 -5.10 7.42
N ALA A 36 2.24 -4.23 6.50
CA ALA A 36 1.36 -3.20 5.94
C ALA A 36 0.14 -3.77 5.19
N ILE A 37 0.28 -4.89 4.49
CA ILE A 37 -0.84 -5.58 3.83
C ILE A 37 -1.79 -6.17 4.87
N ASP A 38 -1.25 -6.83 5.90
CA ASP A 38 -2.03 -7.48 6.94
C ASP A 38 -2.82 -6.44 7.77
N ASP A 39 -2.20 -5.31 8.12
CA ASP A 39 -2.85 -4.16 8.76
C ASP A 39 -3.97 -3.57 7.91
N TRP A 40 -3.74 -3.41 6.60
CA TRP A 40 -4.77 -2.92 5.68
C TRP A 40 -5.94 -3.90 5.57
N LEU A 41 -5.69 -5.21 5.50
CA LEU A 41 -6.76 -6.23 5.49
C LEU A 41 -7.56 -6.19 6.81
N ALA A 42 -6.90 -6.03 7.95
CA ALA A 42 -7.57 -5.90 9.24
C ALA A 42 -8.47 -4.65 9.29
N LEU A 43 -8.01 -3.52 8.72
CA LEU A 43 -8.82 -2.31 8.57
C LEU A 43 -10.05 -2.54 7.70
N VAL A 44 -9.92 -3.21 6.54
CA VAL A 44 -11.05 -3.52 5.66
C VAL A 44 -12.07 -4.43 6.35
N CYS A 45 -11.60 -5.44 7.07
CA CYS A 45 -12.47 -6.32 7.86
C CYS A 45 -13.21 -5.56 8.96
N SER A 46 -12.54 -4.61 9.64
CA SER A 46 -13.15 -3.77 10.67
C SER A 46 -14.19 -2.81 10.06
N ALA A 47 -13.88 -2.21 8.90
CA ALA A 47 -14.76 -1.31 8.17
C ALA A 47 -16.06 -2.00 7.72
N ARG A 48 -16.02 -3.31 7.45
CA ARG A 48 -17.20 -4.12 7.11
C ARG A 48 -18.25 -4.15 8.22
N VAL A 49 -17.84 -4.01 9.48
CA VAL A 49 -18.77 -3.93 10.62
C VAL A 49 -19.57 -2.63 10.61
N VAL A 50 -19.01 -1.56 10.02
CA VAL A 50 -19.68 -0.27 9.87
C VAL A 50 -20.67 -0.31 8.70
N SER A 51 -20.18 -0.61 7.49
CA SER A 51 -21.02 -0.83 6.32
C SER A 51 -20.24 -1.50 5.20
N HIS A 52 -20.95 -2.15 4.27
CA HIS A 52 -20.33 -2.76 3.09
C HIS A 52 -19.62 -1.71 2.21
N ASP A 53 -20.26 -0.56 1.98
CA ASP A 53 -19.73 0.48 1.11
C ASP A 53 -18.49 1.15 1.71
N PHE A 54 -18.47 1.34 3.03
CA PHE A 54 -17.29 1.86 3.73
C PHE A 54 -16.10 0.89 3.65
N ALA A 55 -16.35 -0.42 3.73
CA ALA A 55 -15.32 -1.43 3.54
C ALA A 55 -14.74 -1.39 2.12
N MET A 56 -15.59 -1.21 1.09
CA MET A 56 -15.10 -1.06 -0.29
C MET A 56 -14.23 0.18 -0.46
N GLN A 57 -14.62 1.32 0.11
CA GLN A 57 -13.79 2.53 0.04
C GLN A 57 -12.48 2.38 0.84
N THR A 58 -12.52 1.68 1.97
CA THR A 58 -11.31 1.34 2.75
C THR A 58 -10.37 0.43 1.95
N ALA A 59 -10.91 -0.47 1.12
CA ALA A 59 -10.10 -1.28 0.21
C ALA A 59 -9.48 -0.43 -0.92
N ASP A 60 -10.22 0.55 -1.45
CA ASP A 60 -9.74 1.46 -2.51
C ASP A 60 -8.55 2.34 -2.06
N LEU A 61 -8.37 2.58 -0.76
CA LEU A 61 -7.21 3.33 -0.22
C LEU A 61 -5.86 2.78 -0.68
N ALA A 62 -5.75 1.46 -0.87
CA ALA A 62 -4.51 0.82 -1.32
C ALA A 62 -4.05 1.33 -2.70
N ARG A 63 -4.96 1.85 -3.54
CA ARG A 63 -4.64 2.38 -4.87
C ARG A 63 -3.78 3.66 -4.84
N ILE A 64 -3.78 4.36 -3.70
CA ILE A 64 -2.98 5.57 -3.49
C ILE A 64 -1.49 5.21 -3.37
N VAL A 65 -1.18 4.05 -2.78
CA VAL A 65 0.19 3.59 -2.56
C VAL A 65 0.69 2.87 -3.81
N LYS A 66 1.41 3.58 -4.68
CA LYS A 66 1.97 3.01 -5.92
C LYS A 66 3.40 3.46 -6.24
N GLY A 67 4.08 2.64 -7.04
CA GLY A 67 5.40 2.95 -7.57
C GLY A 67 6.53 2.70 -6.57
N TYR A 68 7.63 3.43 -6.75
CA TYR A 68 8.83 3.33 -5.93
C TYR A 68 9.37 4.72 -5.59
N GLY A 69 10.26 4.81 -4.59
CA GLY A 69 10.91 6.06 -4.22
C GLY A 69 9.94 7.12 -3.68
N ASP A 70 10.03 8.35 -4.18
CA ASP A 70 9.26 9.48 -3.65
C ASP A 70 7.75 9.37 -3.90
N THR A 71 7.32 8.76 -5.02
CA THR A 71 5.90 8.52 -5.30
C THR A 71 5.30 7.56 -4.28
N TYR A 72 6.04 6.50 -3.92
CA TYR A 72 5.64 5.58 -2.87
C TYR A 72 5.55 6.29 -1.51
N ARG A 73 6.56 7.10 -1.14
CA ARG A 73 6.57 7.82 0.14
C ARG A 73 5.42 8.83 0.25
N ARG A 74 5.08 9.54 -0.83
CA ARG A 74 3.92 10.43 -0.88
C ARG A 74 2.62 9.66 -0.73
N GLY A 75 2.45 8.58 -1.51
CA GLY A 75 1.27 7.72 -1.43
C GLY A 75 1.07 7.12 -0.04
N GLN A 76 2.15 6.64 0.59
CA GLN A 76 2.12 6.10 1.95
C GLN A 76 1.74 7.16 2.99
N LYS A 77 2.25 8.40 2.85
CA LYS A 77 1.88 9.52 3.73
C LYS A 77 0.38 9.85 3.59
N SER A 78 -0.11 10.02 2.37
CA SER A 78 -1.53 10.32 2.12
C SER A 78 -2.44 9.19 2.61
N TYR A 79 -2.05 7.93 2.37
CA TYR A 79 -2.75 6.76 2.91
C TYR A 79 -2.87 6.84 4.43
N LYS A 80 -1.76 7.07 5.13
CA LYS A 80 -1.76 7.15 6.60
C LYS A 80 -2.65 8.28 7.10
N THR A 81 -2.56 9.47 6.49
CA THR A 81 -3.42 10.61 6.83
C THR A 81 -4.90 10.27 6.68
N LEU A 82 -5.31 9.65 5.57
CA LEU A 82 -6.72 9.26 5.38
C LEU A 82 -7.18 8.19 6.38
N VAL A 83 -6.32 7.23 6.72
CA VAL A 83 -6.63 6.22 7.73
C VAL A 83 -6.83 6.88 9.10
N ASP A 84 -5.90 7.74 9.51
CA ASP A 84 -5.93 8.37 10.83
C ASP A 84 -7.09 9.38 10.97
N ASP A 85 -7.40 10.13 9.90
CA ASP A 85 -8.40 11.21 9.93
C ASP A 85 -9.83 10.75 9.63
N LEU A 86 -10.02 9.72 8.80
CA LEU A 86 -11.35 9.28 8.35
C LEU A 86 -11.68 7.84 8.75
N VAL A 87 -10.73 6.91 8.69
CA VAL A 87 -11.02 5.49 8.95
C VAL A 87 -11.08 5.22 10.46
N GLN A 88 -10.03 5.57 11.20
CA GLN A 88 -9.92 5.32 12.63
C GLN A 88 -11.05 5.96 13.46
N PRO A 89 -11.47 7.22 13.20
CA PRO A 89 -12.57 7.82 13.96
C PRO A 89 -13.90 7.12 13.72
N VAL A 90 -14.19 6.72 12.48
CA VAL A 90 -15.41 5.97 12.13
C VAL A 90 -15.40 4.58 12.78
N LEU A 91 -14.25 3.90 12.81
CA LEU A 91 -14.13 2.60 13.47
C LEU A 91 -14.32 2.70 15.00
N ARG A 92 -13.87 3.79 15.62
CA ARG A 92 -14.07 4.03 17.07
C ARG A 92 -15.50 4.44 17.41
N SER A 93 -16.15 5.20 16.53
CA SER A 93 -17.49 5.73 16.74
C SER A 93 -18.36 5.58 15.47
N PRO A 94 -18.87 4.36 15.18
CA PRO A 94 -19.57 4.07 13.92
C PRO A 94 -20.83 4.89 13.67
N THR A 95 -21.48 5.38 14.72
CA THR A 95 -22.73 6.16 14.65
C THR A 95 -22.51 7.67 14.56
N GLY A 96 -21.26 8.15 14.66
CA GLY A 96 -20.95 9.59 14.77
C GLY A 96 -20.74 10.31 13.44
N VAL A 97 -20.70 9.59 12.31
CA VAL A 97 -20.37 10.17 11.00
C VAL A 97 -21.51 9.90 10.02
N GLU A 98 -22.05 10.96 9.45
CA GLU A 98 -23.03 10.87 8.36
C GLU A 98 -22.33 10.48 7.05
N ASP A 99 -22.77 9.38 6.45
CA ASP A 99 -22.24 8.78 5.22
C ASP A 99 -20.68 8.72 5.16
N PRO A 100 -20.06 7.89 6.01
CA PRO A 100 -18.60 7.77 6.05
C PRO A 100 -18.01 7.22 4.74
N ALA A 101 -18.80 6.48 3.95
CA ALA A 101 -18.37 5.94 2.66
C ALA A 101 -18.21 7.06 1.62
N ALA A 102 -19.17 7.98 1.50
CA ALA A 102 -19.06 9.09 0.56
C ALA A 102 -17.88 10.02 0.89
N GLN A 103 -17.66 10.31 2.18
CA GLN A 103 -16.54 11.13 2.63
C GLN A 103 -15.19 10.50 2.24
N LEU A 104 -15.02 9.21 2.54
CA LEU A 104 -13.78 8.49 2.21
C LEU A 104 -13.56 8.41 0.70
N LYS A 105 -14.62 8.13 -0.08
CA LYS A 105 -14.57 8.12 -1.55
C LYS A 105 -14.11 9.47 -2.12
N GLY A 106 -14.69 10.57 -1.62
CA GLY A 106 -14.33 11.92 -2.05
C GLY A 106 -12.87 12.26 -1.73
N ALA A 107 -12.41 11.88 -0.54
CA ALA A 107 -11.03 12.10 -0.12
C ALA A 107 -10.02 11.29 -0.98
N ILE A 108 -10.33 10.03 -1.29
CA ILE A 108 -9.53 9.19 -2.19
C ILE A 108 -9.44 9.82 -3.58
N ALA A 109 -10.57 10.25 -4.14
CA ALA A 109 -10.62 10.89 -5.45
C ALA A 109 -9.76 12.18 -5.50
N GLY A 110 -9.84 13.02 -4.46
CA GLY A 110 -9.03 14.23 -4.35
C GLY A 110 -7.53 13.95 -4.28
N VAL A 111 -7.12 12.94 -3.51
CA VAL A 111 -5.71 12.54 -3.44
C VAL A 111 -5.22 11.99 -4.78
N LEU A 112 -6.00 11.13 -5.43
CA LEU A 112 -5.63 10.58 -6.74
C LEU A 112 -5.50 11.67 -7.81
N ALA A 113 -6.35 12.70 -7.78
CA ALA A 113 -6.26 13.85 -8.68
C ALA A 113 -5.01 14.72 -8.42
N SER A 114 -4.48 14.74 -7.18
CA SER A 114 -3.27 15.50 -6.84
C SER A 114 -1.95 14.79 -7.16
N ILE A 115 -2.00 13.47 -7.41
CA ILE A 115 -0.81 12.62 -7.63
C ILE A 115 -0.62 12.27 -9.12
N GLY A 116 -1.65 12.42 -9.96
CA GLY A 116 -1.60 12.21 -11.41
C GLY A 116 -1.20 13.48 -12.15
#